data_AF-A0A3C1WS07-F1
#
_entry.id   AF-A0A3C1WS07-F1
#
_cell.length_a   1.000
_cell.length_b   1.000
_cell.length_c   1.000
_cell.angle_alpha   90.00
_cell.angle_beta   90.00
_cell.angle_gamma   90.00
#
_symmetry.space_group_name_H-M   'P 1'
#
loop_
_entity.id
_entity.type
_entity.pdbx_description
1 polymer ?
#
loop_
_entity_poly.entity_id
_entity_poly.type
_entity_poly.pdbx_seq_one_letter_code
_entity_poly.pdbx_strand_id
1 'polypeptide(L)'
;MKKYITIQGDTWDSIAYDLYGDENYMSILMEANFDYVDTLKFPANVELNVPEIGIEIENDTDDQPDWRNVETDSDEDDLFSEDDLEADLEADSEDEDEEDSE
;
A
#
# COMPACT_ATOMS: atom_id res chain seq x y z
N MET A 1 -18.84 10.73 20.19
CA MET A 1 -17.87 9.61 20.14
C MET A 1 -17.31 9.59 18.73
N LYS A 2 -16.02 9.94 18.57
CA LYS A 2 -15.33 9.79 17.29
C LYS A 2 -15.07 8.30 17.05
N LYS A 3 -15.19 7.88 15.80
CA LYS A 3 -14.82 6.55 15.34
C LYS A 3 -13.76 6.70 14.27
N TYR A 4 -12.79 5.82 14.27
CA TYR A 4 -11.74 5.78 13.26
C TYR A 4 -11.85 4.47 12.51
N ILE A 5 -11.77 4.53 11.17
CA ILE A 5 -11.74 3.35 10.33
C ILE A 5 -10.28 3.15 9.92
N THR A 6 -9.69 2.04 10.34
CA THR A 6 -8.29 1.73 10.00
C THR A 6 -8.16 1.39 8.52
N ILE A 7 -6.99 1.64 7.97
CA ILE A 7 -6.58 1.09 6.68
C ILE A 7 -5.60 -0.08 6.87
N GLN A 8 -5.31 -0.78 5.77
CA GLN A 8 -4.38 -1.90 5.82
C GLN A 8 -2.97 -1.41 6.20
N GLY A 9 -2.42 -2.00 7.25
CA GLY A 9 -1.06 -1.70 7.71
C GLY A 9 -0.96 -0.60 8.75
N ASP A 10 -2.09 0.00 9.17
CA ASP A 10 -2.11 0.93 10.29
C ASP A 10 -1.67 0.24 11.60
N THR A 11 -1.07 1.02 12.48
CA THR A 11 -0.60 0.60 13.80
C THR A 11 -1.16 1.51 14.88
N TRP A 12 -1.06 1.08 16.13
CA TRP A 12 -1.51 1.90 17.25
C TRP A 12 -0.79 3.25 17.34
N ASP A 13 0.52 3.27 17.07
CA ASP A 13 1.34 4.47 17.02
C ASP A 13 0.93 5.43 15.90
N SER A 14 0.70 4.92 14.67
CA SER A 14 0.28 5.77 13.54
C SER A 14 -1.10 6.38 13.79
N ILE A 15 -2.06 5.57 14.25
CA ILE A 15 -3.43 6.03 14.55
C ILE A 15 -3.41 7.05 15.69
N ALA A 16 -2.61 6.84 16.74
CA ALA A 16 -2.48 7.79 17.84
C ALA A 16 -1.85 9.10 17.36
N TYR A 17 -0.82 9.04 16.52
CA TYR A 17 -0.20 10.24 15.96
C TYR A 17 -1.16 11.02 15.04
N ASP A 18 -1.90 10.35 14.16
CA ASP A 18 -2.89 10.99 13.29
C ASP A 18 -4.05 11.61 14.10
N LEU A 19 -4.56 10.89 15.10
CA LEU A 19 -5.73 11.36 15.88
C LEU A 19 -5.38 12.38 16.96
N TYR A 20 -4.20 12.23 17.57
CA TYR A 20 -3.78 12.91 18.80
C TYR A 20 -2.53 13.78 18.65
N GLY A 21 -1.85 13.70 17.51
CA GLY A 21 -0.57 14.37 17.26
C GLY A 21 0.60 13.77 18.05
N ASP A 22 0.37 12.72 18.84
CA ASP A 22 1.37 12.11 19.71
C ASP A 22 1.09 10.61 19.92
N GLU A 23 2.12 9.80 19.69
CA GLU A 23 2.06 8.34 19.76
C GLU A 23 1.85 7.81 21.20
N ASN A 24 2.18 8.60 22.24
CA ASN A 24 2.01 8.17 23.64
C ASN A 24 0.55 7.93 24.03
N TYR A 25 -0.39 8.48 23.28
CA TYR A 25 -1.83 8.29 23.51
C TYR A 25 -2.36 6.95 22.99
N MET A 26 -1.52 6.12 22.37
CA MET A 26 -1.90 4.79 21.91
C MET A 26 -2.43 3.88 23.03
N SER A 27 -1.93 4.03 24.27
CA SER A 27 -2.40 3.24 25.42
C SER A 27 -3.87 3.51 25.74
N ILE A 28 -4.34 4.75 25.52
CA ILE A 28 -5.73 5.14 25.76
C ILE A 28 -6.64 4.54 24.66
N LEU A 29 -6.16 4.54 23.41
CA LEU A 29 -6.83 3.86 22.29
C LEU A 29 -6.95 2.35 22.53
N MET A 30 -5.88 1.70 23.02
CA MET A 30 -5.90 0.28 23.36
C MET A 30 -6.87 -0.03 24.50
N GLU A 31 -6.91 0.80 25.55
CA GLU A 31 -7.85 0.61 26.67
C GLU A 31 -9.31 0.72 26.21
N ALA A 32 -9.60 1.67 25.31
CA ALA A 32 -10.92 1.83 24.71
C ALA A 32 -11.30 0.70 23.74
N ASN A 33 -10.32 -0.03 23.21
CA ASN A 33 -10.49 -1.06 22.17
C ASN A 33 -9.77 -2.36 22.56
N PHE A 34 -10.04 -2.84 23.77
CA PHE A 34 -9.37 -4.00 24.34
C PHE A 34 -9.49 -5.28 23.49
N ASP A 35 -10.55 -5.39 22.69
CA ASP A 35 -10.77 -6.52 21.77
C ASP A 35 -9.66 -6.65 20.71
N TYR A 36 -9.05 -5.53 20.33
CA TYR A 36 -8.02 -5.46 19.30
C TYR A 36 -6.61 -5.25 19.85
N VAL A 37 -6.41 -5.30 21.18
CA VAL A 37 -5.10 -5.00 21.81
C VAL A 37 -3.97 -5.93 21.36
N ASP A 38 -4.29 -7.18 20.97
CA ASP A 38 -3.34 -8.15 20.44
C ASP A 38 -2.96 -7.87 18.97
N THR A 39 -3.67 -6.95 18.32
CA THR A 39 -3.45 -6.56 16.93
C THR A 39 -2.31 -5.56 16.85
N LEU A 40 -1.16 -6.00 16.34
CA LEU A 40 0.00 -5.13 16.09
C LEU A 40 -0.13 -4.34 14.78
N LYS A 41 -0.80 -4.92 13.77
CA LYS A 41 -1.06 -4.31 12.47
C LYS A 41 -2.51 -4.51 12.10
N PHE A 42 -3.22 -3.42 11.88
CA PHE A 42 -4.62 -3.43 11.57
C PHE A 42 -4.87 -3.82 10.12
N PRO A 43 -5.87 -4.69 9.85
CA PRO A 43 -6.42 -4.81 8.52
C PRO A 43 -7.20 -3.53 8.16
N ALA A 44 -7.48 -3.35 6.87
CA ALA A 44 -8.38 -2.28 6.45
C ALA A 44 -9.79 -2.51 6.99
N ASN A 45 -10.52 -1.41 7.19
CA ASN A 45 -11.94 -1.37 7.52
C ASN A 45 -12.28 -1.89 8.94
N VAL A 46 -11.37 -1.73 9.91
CA VAL A 46 -11.67 -1.97 11.33
C VAL A 46 -12.14 -0.67 11.98
N GLU A 47 -13.28 -0.73 12.65
CA GLU A 47 -13.83 0.41 13.38
C GLU A 47 -13.27 0.45 14.80
N LEU A 48 -12.49 1.49 15.12
CA LEU A 48 -11.95 1.74 16.45
C LEU A 48 -12.71 2.88 17.14
N ASN A 49 -12.97 2.69 18.43
CA ASN A 49 -13.54 3.71 19.29
C ASN A 49 -12.46 4.70 19.71
N VAL A 50 -12.65 5.98 19.38
CA VAL A 50 -11.68 7.03 19.72
C VAL A 50 -12.20 7.82 20.92
N PRO A 51 -11.60 7.67 22.11
CA PRO A 51 -11.94 8.49 23.25
C PRO A 51 -11.53 9.95 23.01
N GLU A 52 -12.39 10.87 23.46
CA GLU A 52 -12.16 12.31 23.33
C GLU A 52 -11.23 12.75 24.48
N ILE A 53 -9.93 12.66 24.24
CA ILE A 53 -8.96 13.39 25.05
C ILE A 53 -9.03 14.85 24.62
N GLY A 54 -9.06 15.79 25.57
CA GLY A 54 -9.35 17.23 25.37
C GLY A 54 -8.31 18.02 24.58
N ILE A 55 -7.77 17.40 23.53
CA ILE A 55 -6.98 17.99 22.47
C ILE A 55 -7.92 18.14 21.27
N GLU A 56 -8.25 19.39 20.94
CA GLU A 56 -9.00 19.74 19.75
C GLU A 56 -8.11 19.40 18.54
N ILE A 57 -8.42 18.29 17.88
CA ILE A 57 -7.72 17.88 16.67
C ILE A 57 -8.74 17.79 15.55
N GLU A 58 -8.58 18.74 14.64
CA GLU A 58 -9.20 18.85 13.34
C GLU A 58 -8.72 17.69 12.46
N ASN A 59 -9.22 16.48 12.73
CA ASN A 59 -9.03 15.31 11.89
C ASN A 59 -9.89 15.47 10.63
N ASP A 60 -9.37 16.23 9.68
CA ASP A 60 -9.90 16.30 8.32
C ASP A 60 -9.43 15.05 7.57
N THR A 61 -10.22 13.97 7.69
CA THR A 61 -9.98 12.72 6.94
C THR A 61 -10.34 12.84 5.45
N ASP A 62 -10.52 14.06 4.93
CA ASP A 62 -10.95 14.34 3.56
C ASP A 62 -9.79 14.64 2.60
N ASP A 63 -8.55 14.77 3.10
CA ASP A 63 -7.34 15.05 2.30
C ASP A 63 -6.42 13.81 2.19
N GLN A 64 -7.01 12.63 2.03
CA GLN A 64 -6.22 11.46 1.64
C GLN A 64 -6.13 11.40 0.10
N PRO A 65 -4.91 11.31 -0.44
CA PRO A 65 -4.70 11.33 -1.89
C PRO A 65 -5.41 10.15 -2.56
N ASP A 66 -5.85 10.35 -3.80
CA ASP A 66 -6.71 9.42 -4.55
C ASP A 66 -6.19 7.97 -4.61
N TRP A 67 -4.87 7.76 -4.47
CA TRP A 67 -4.27 6.42 -4.42
C TRP A 67 -4.59 5.62 -3.14
N ARG A 68 -5.08 6.25 -2.07
CA ARG A 68 -5.51 5.58 -0.82
C ARG A 68 -6.96 5.14 -0.89
N ASN A 69 -7.77 5.78 -1.73
CA ASN A 69 -9.11 5.34 -2.09
C ASN A 69 -9.00 4.36 -3.26
N VAL A 70 -8.51 3.15 -3.01
CA VAL A 70 -8.56 2.08 -4.03
C VAL A 70 -10.02 1.62 -4.15
N GLU A 71 -10.83 2.41 -4.87
CA GLU A 71 -11.96 1.83 -5.56
C GLU A 71 -11.35 0.83 -6.53
N THR A 72 -11.66 -0.45 -6.33
CA THR A 72 -11.31 -1.51 -7.28
C THR A 72 -12.07 -1.24 -8.57
N ASP A 73 -11.60 -0.29 -9.36
CA ASP A 73 -12.09 -0.15 -10.72
C ASP A 73 -11.50 -1.31 -11.50
N SER A 74 -12.46 -2.08 -12.00
CA SER A 74 -12.25 -3.24 -12.81
C SER A 74 -11.70 -2.78 -14.16
N ASP A 75 -10.39 -2.75 -14.31
CA ASP A 75 -9.76 -2.75 -15.62
C ASP A 75 -8.71 -3.87 -15.65
N GLU A 76 -9.24 -5.09 -15.79
CA GLU A 76 -8.60 -6.04 -16.69
C GLU A 76 -8.47 -5.31 -18.03
N ASP A 77 -7.26 -4.93 -18.45
CA ASP A 77 -6.82 -4.94 -19.85
C ASP A 77 -5.50 -4.17 -20.02
N ASP A 78 -4.66 -4.69 -20.93
CA ASP A 78 -3.61 -3.99 -21.66
C ASP A 78 -2.29 -3.61 -20.97
N LEU A 79 -1.48 -4.60 -20.55
CA LEU A 79 -0.01 -4.45 -20.60
C LEU A 79 0.71 -5.78 -20.85
N PHE A 80 0.55 -6.36 -22.04
CA PHE A 80 1.61 -7.11 -22.76
C PHE A 80 1.10 -7.39 -24.18
N SER A 81 1.11 -6.37 -25.05
CA SER A 81 0.95 -6.59 -26.48
C SER A 81 2.22 -7.26 -27.03
N GLU A 82 2.08 -8.52 -27.46
CA GLU A 82 3.14 -9.38 -28.01
C GLU A 82 3.61 -8.98 -29.42
N ASP A 83 3.52 -7.69 -29.78
CA ASP A 83 3.75 -7.19 -31.14
C ASP A 83 5.13 -6.52 -31.33
N ASP A 84 5.99 -6.48 -30.31
CA ASP A 84 7.31 -5.82 -30.35
C ASP A 84 8.50 -6.78 -30.18
N LEU A 85 8.38 -8.01 -30.68
CA LEU A 85 9.50 -8.97 -30.76
C LEU A 85 9.79 -9.43 -32.20
N GLU A 86 9.86 -8.50 -33.14
CA GLU A 86 10.60 -8.70 -34.38
C GLU A 86 12.06 -8.28 -34.18
N ALA A 87 12.90 -9.23 -33.78
CA ALA A 87 14.36 -9.13 -33.90
C ALA A 87 14.86 -10.20 -34.87
N ASP A 88 14.88 -9.78 -36.13
CA ASP A 88 15.62 -10.28 -37.28
C ASP A 88 16.84 -11.16 -36.92
N LEU A 89 16.71 -12.48 -37.11
CA LEU A 89 17.81 -13.44 -37.07
C LEU A 89 18.27 -13.71 -38.51
N GLU A 90 18.94 -12.73 -39.13
CA GLU A 90 19.71 -12.94 -40.35
C GLU A 90 21.05 -13.60 -39.98
N ALA A 91 21.01 -14.93 -39.87
CA ALA A 91 22.19 -15.78 -39.76
C ALA A 91 22.52 -16.35 -41.14
N ASP A 92 23.28 -15.59 -41.94
CA ASP A 92 23.98 -16.13 -43.10
C ASP A 92 25.30 -15.36 -43.30
N SER A 93 26.37 -15.93 -42.74
CA SER A 93 27.73 -15.66 -43.19
C SER A 93 28.52 -16.95 -43.09
N GLU A 94 28.44 -17.74 -44.17
CA GLU A 94 29.39 -18.79 -44.51
C GLU A 94 30.77 -18.15 -44.72
N ASP A 95 31.73 -18.48 -43.86
CA ASP A 95 33.15 -18.20 -44.09
C ASP A 95 33.89 -19.53 -43.84
N GLU A 96 33.83 -20.41 -44.85
CA GLU A 96 34.72 -21.56 -44.96
C GLU A 96 35.99 -21.10 -45.70
N ASP A 97 37.02 -20.74 -44.94
CA ASP A 97 38.39 -20.60 -45.43
C ASP A 97 39.35 -21.34 -44.46
N GLU A 98 39.47 -22.66 -44.62
CA GLU A 98 40.66 -23.41 -44.17
C GLU A 98 41.37 -23.98 -45.41
N GLU A 99 42.23 -23.14 -46.00
CA GLU A 99 43.30 -23.56 -46.91
C GLU A 99 44.38 -24.29 -46.10
N ASP A 100 44.43 -25.63 -46.19
CA ASP A 100 45.64 -26.40 -45.88
C ASP A 100 46.05 -27.26 -47.09
N SER A 101 47.11 -26.77 -47.73
CA SER A 101 48.18 -27.44 -48.46
C SER A 101 48.07 -28.93 -48.86
N GLU A 102 48.27 -29.21 -50.16
CA GLU A 102 49.35 -30.08 -50.67
C GLU A 102 49.75 -29.76 -52.12
#